data_AF-M0MRG0-F1
#
_entry.id   AF-M0MRG0-F1
#
_cell.length_a   1.000
_cell.length_b   1.000
_cell.length_c   1.000
_cell.angle_alpha   90.00
_cell.angle_beta   90.00
_cell.angle_gamma   90.00
#
_symmetry.space_group_name_H-M   'P 1'
#
loop_
_entity.id
_entity.type
_entity.pdbx_description
1 polymer ?
#
loop_
_entity_poly.entity_id
_entity_poly.type
_entity_poly.pdbx_seq_one_letter_code
_entity_poly.pdbx_strand_id
1 'polypeptide(L)' 'MNVSNSEFFMVQLPSGESIHDTRDEALAHLRENANGLSGEAEDVSVVNVSIEGNDWQIKELAWQQIALELLGGGSE' A
#
# COMPACT_ATOMS: atom_id res chain seq x y z
N MET A 1 18.80 -4.35 -2.72
CA MET A 1 17.74 -4.00 -1.75
C MET A 1 17.78 -5.04 -0.66
N ASN A 2 18.11 -4.67 0.58
CA ASN A 2 18.24 -5.61 1.70
C ASN A 2 17.02 -5.41 2.60
N VAL A 3 15.95 -6.17 2.35
CA VAL A 3 14.75 -6.16 3.17
C VAL A 3 15.16 -6.69 4.54
N SER A 4 15.40 -5.78 5.48
CA SER A 4 15.94 -6.10 6.81
C SER A 4 14.82 -6.45 7.80
N ASN A 5 13.57 -6.25 7.39
CA ASN A 5 12.38 -6.56 8.16
C ASN A 5 11.67 -7.78 7.58
N SER A 6 11.10 -8.62 8.43
CA SER A 6 10.25 -9.74 8.00
C SER A 6 8.90 -9.29 7.43
N GLU A 7 8.69 -7.99 7.18
CA GLU A 7 7.48 -7.43 6.58
C GLU A 7 7.85 -6.22 5.72
N PHE A 8 7.22 -6.08 4.55
CA PHE A 8 7.32 -4.90 3.70
C PHE A 8 6.02 -4.65 2.94
N PHE A 9 5.86 -3.41 2.47
CA PHE A 9 4.67 -2.93 1.80
C PHE A 9 5.04 -2.45 0.40
N MET A 10 4.44 -3.02 -0.63
CA MET A 10 4.61 -2.60 -2.01
C MET A 10 3.39 -1.79 -2.46
N VAL A 11 3.61 -0.57 -2.90
CA VAL A 11 2.59 0.30 -3.50
C VAL A 11 2.71 0.17 -5.00
N GLN A 12 1.63 -0.23 -5.66
CA GLN A 12 1.54 -0.27 -7.12
C GLN A 12 0.70 0.91 -7.58
N LEU A 13 1.27 1.70 -8.48
CA LEU A 13 0.64 2.85 -9.12
C LEU A 13 0.79 2.71 -10.64
N PRO A 14 -0.03 3.39 -11.45
CA PRO A 14 0.17 3.45 -12.90
C PRO A 14 1.52 4.08 -13.29
N SER A 15 2.13 4.86 -12.39
CA SER A 15 3.44 5.48 -12.59
C SER A 15 4.62 4.53 -12.29
N GLY A 16 4.36 3.39 -11.67
CA GLY A 16 5.37 2.41 -11.26
C GLY A 16 5.10 1.80 -9.88
N GLU A 17 6.01 0.93 -9.45
CA GLU A 17 5.97 0.25 -8.15
C GLU A 17 7.02 0.83 -7.18
N SER A 18 6.63 0.94 -5.90
CA SER A 18 7.49 1.41 -4.81
C SER A 18 7.39 0.45 -3.63
N ILE A 19 8.50 0.15 -2.96
CA ILE A 19 8.54 -0.70 -1.77
C ILE A 19 8.91 0.14 -0.56
N HIS A 20 8.17 -0.06 0.53
CA HIS A 20 8.27 0.65 1.78
C HIS A 20 8.37 -0.35 2.95
N ASP A 21 9.12 0.00 3.99
CA ASP A 21 9.30 -0.85 5.16
C ASP A 21 8.08 -0.81 6.11
N THR A 22 7.29 0.27 6.07
CA THR A 22 6.12 0.43 6.94
C THR A 22 4.84 0.74 6.17
N ARG A 23 3.69 0.35 6.74
CA ARG A 23 2.37 0.65 6.19
C ARG A 23 2.15 2.16 6.06
N ASP A 24 2.59 2.93 7.06
CA ASP A 24 2.39 4.38 7.08
C ASP A 24 3.14 5.06 5.93
N GLU A 25 4.38 4.67 5.66
CA GLU A 25 5.15 5.19 4.52
C GLU A 25 4.53 4.81 3.17
N ALA A 26 4.05 3.57 3.04
CA ALA A 26 3.33 3.13 1.86
C ALA A 26 2.05 3.96 1.63
N LEU A 27 1.28 4.21 2.68
CA LEU A 27 0.05 5.00 2.62
C LEU A 27 0.33 6.48 2.37
N ALA A 28 1.39 7.04 2.94
CA ALA A 28 1.82 8.40 2.69
C ALA A 28 2.24 8.57 1.22
N HIS A 29 3.07 7.67 0.70
CA HIS A 29 3.49 7.67 -0.69
C HIS A 29 2.29 7.53 -1.63
N LEU A 30 1.39 6.62 -1.32
CA LEU A 30 0.14 6.45 -2.04
C LEU A 30 -0.70 7.72 -2.01
N ARG A 31 -0.89 8.38 -0.87
CA ARG A 31 -1.66 9.62 -0.74
C ARG A 31 -1.04 10.78 -1.53
N GLU A 32 0.28 10.94 -1.49
CA GLU A 32 0.99 11.98 -2.23
C GLU A 32 0.88 11.79 -3.74
N ASN A 33 0.90 10.55 -4.22
CA ASN A 33 0.85 10.21 -5.64
C ASN A 33 -0.55 9.86 -6.16
N ALA A 34 -1.52 9.67 -5.26
CA ALA A 34 -2.93 9.45 -5.61
C ALA A 34 -3.68 10.75 -5.92
N ASN A 35 -3.04 11.91 -5.70
CA ASN A 35 -3.62 13.19 -6.03
C ASN A 35 -3.78 13.32 -7.56
N GLY A 36 -5.01 13.11 -8.06
CA GLY A 36 -5.32 13.04 -9.49
C GLY A 36 -5.67 11.65 -10.01
N LEU A 37 -5.60 10.61 -9.18
CA LEU A 37 -6.12 9.28 -9.51
C LEU A 37 -7.63 9.25 -9.23
N SER A 38 -8.43 8.91 -10.24
CA SER A 38 -9.85 8.63 -10.05
C SER A 38 -10.02 7.37 -9.19
N GLY A 39 -11.05 7.32 -8.33
CA GLY A 39 -11.33 6.19 -7.42
C GLY A 39 -11.59 4.84 -8.12
N GLU A 40 -11.59 4.83 -9.45
CA GLU A 40 -11.74 3.68 -10.34
C GLU A 40 -10.39 3.19 -10.91
N ALA A 41 -9.26 3.70 -10.43
CA ALA A 41 -7.95 3.24 -10.86
C ALA A 41 -7.71 1.80 -10.39
N GLU A 42 -8.00 0.83 -11.25
CA GLU A 42 -7.79 -0.61 -11.04
C GLU A 42 -6.30 -0.96 -10.90
N ASP A 43 -5.42 -0.10 -11.41
CA ASP A 43 -3.96 -0.23 -11.35
C ASP A 43 -3.34 0.29 -10.04
N VAL A 44 -4.16 0.55 -9.01
CA VAL A 44 -3.69 1.02 -7.70
C VAL A 44 -3.96 -0.03 -6.62
N SER A 45 -2.89 -0.53 -6.02
CA SER A 45 -2.97 -1.52 -4.94
C SER A 45 -1.83 -1.31 -3.94
N VAL A 46 -2.06 -1.77 -2.71
CA VAL A 46 -0.98 -1.92 -1.72
C VAL A 46 -0.91 -3.37 -1.31
N VAL A 47 0.24 -3.98 -1.52
CA VAL A 47 0.51 -5.37 -1.20
C VAL A 47 1.38 -5.40 0.06
N ASN A 48 0.87 -5.98 1.14
CA ASN A 48 1.69 -6.34 2.30
C ASN A 48 2.27 -7.73 2.06
N VAL A 49 3.59 -7.84 2.18
CA VAL A 49 4.31 -9.11 2.20
C VAL A 49 4.95 -9.29 3.56
N SER A 50 4.48 -10.28 4.31
CA SER A 50 5.03 -10.67 5.61
C SER A 50 5.64 -12.07 5.52
N ILE A 51 6.77 -12.28 6.18
CA ILE A 51 7.50 -13.55 6.25
C ILE A 51 7.51 -13.98 7.72
N GLU A 52 6.59 -14.87 8.09
CA GLU A 52 6.52 -15.43 9.44
C GLU A 52 7.19 -16.81 9.46
N GLY A 53 8.47 -16.84 9.85
CA GLY A 53 9.26 -18.06 9.89
C GLY A 53 9.59 -18.59 8.49
N ASN A 54 8.90 -19.66 8.06
CA ASN A 54 9.08 -20.29 6.74
C ASN A 54 7.81 -20.17 5.86
N ASP A 55 6.80 -19.44 6.34
CA ASP A 55 5.57 -19.14 5.61
C ASP A 55 5.64 -17.70 5.11
N TRP A 56 5.30 -17.49 3.83
CA TRP A 56 5.21 -16.16 3.24
C TRP A 56 3.73 -15.83 3.02
N GLN A 57 3.29 -14.69 3.54
CA GLN A 57 1.92 -14.21 3.40
C GLN A 57 1.92 -12.98 2.50
N ILE A 58 1.11 -13.02 1.45
CA ILE A 58 0.81 -11.86 0.62
C ILE A 58 -0.63 -11.45 0.89
N LYS A 59 -0.82 -10.21 1.30
CA LYS A 59 -2.13 -9.58 1.50
C LYS A 59 -2.23 -8.36 0.60
N GLU A 60 -3.06 -8.47 -0.43
CA GLU A 60 -3.36 -7.34 -1.31
C GLU A 60 -4.52 -6.52 -0.72
N LEU A 61 -4.31 -5.22 -0.63
CA LEU A 61 -5.31 -4.23 -0.27
C LEU A 61 -5.65 -3.41 -1.51
N ALA A 62 -6.89 -3.53 -1.97
CA ALA A 62 -7.38 -2.74 -3.10
C ALA A 62 -7.46 -1.25 -2.73
N TRP A 63 -7.16 -0.38 -3.68
CA TRP A 63 -7.25 1.08 -3.51
C TRP A 63 -8.56 1.54 -2.91
N GLN A 64 -9.70 0.96 -3.29
CA GLN A 64 -11.01 1.34 -2.76
C GLN A 64 -11.12 1.15 -1.25
N GLN A 65 -10.56 0.07 -0.71
CA GLN A 65 -10.53 -0.16 0.75
C GLN A 65 -9.64 0.86 1.45
N ILE A 66 -8.49 1.16 0.85
CA ILE A 66 -7.54 2.14 1.37
C ILE A 66 -8.11 3.55 1.33
N ALA A 67 -8.76 3.93 0.23
CA ALA A 67 -9.43 5.21 0.08
C ALA A 67 -10.56 5.37 1.11
N LEU A 68 -11.30 4.31 1.43
CA LEU A 68 -12.30 4.33 2.50
C LEU A 68 -11.65 4.53 3.88
N GLU A 69 -10.52 3.90 4.17
CA GLU A 69 -9.76 4.14 5.41
C GLU A 69 -9.24 5.59 5.47
N LEU A 70 -8.72 6.11 4.37
CA LEU A 70 -8.20 7.48 4.26
C LEU A 70 -9.30 8.55 4.37
N LEU A 71 -10.48 8.29 3.81
CA LEU A 71 -11.64 9.19 3.85
C LEU A 71 -12.42 9.08 5.18
N GLY A 72 -12.53 7.86 5.72
CA GLY A 72 -13.24 7.56 6.98
C GLY A 72 -12.45 7.88 8.24
N GLY A 73 -11.13 8.09 8.15
CA GLY A 73 -10.31 8.63 9.23
C GLY A 73 -10.49 10.13 9.50
N GLY A 74 -11.42 10.78 8.81
CA GLY A 74 -11.76 12.21 8.95
C GLY A 74 -13.17 12.47 9.51
N SER A 75 -13.68 11.62 10.40
CA SER A 75 -14.93 11.86 11.12
C SER A 75 -14.70 11.88 12.64
N GLU A 76 -14.39 13.06 13.16
CA GLU A 76 -14.84 13.54 14.47
C GLU A 76 -16.04 14.46 14.28
#